data_AF-A0A2A2IZT5-F1
#
_entry.id   AF-A0A2A2IZT5-F1
#
_cell.length_a   1.000
_cell.length_b   1.000
_cell.length_c   1.000
_cell.angle_alpha   90.00
_cell.angle_beta   90.00
_cell.angle_gamma   90.00
#
_symmetry.space_group_name_H-M   'P 1'
#
loop_
_entity.id
_entity.type
_entity.pdbx_description
1 polymer ?
#
loop_
_entity_poly.entity_id
_entity_poly.type
_entity_poly.pdbx_seq_one_letter_code
_entity_poly.pdbx_strand_id
1 'polypeptide(L)'
;MALNPSADTSAELLEEFRLESSEQLPRCEQLLIELEQHPQDRERLRQLFRLLHTVKGNLGVVGLPQLTPLPQAMEDVLAGLRDGQLQFDSILGDILLLSLDQLRALLREAFGGAPSGLSSAQIGSFCQALHALAGAPAGRQDELRHLLLQQLDPSTPLQPASPAQSPPDCQQILARHGIPLDEDMAFFIELMQASEKRSHYWQGRGLRLLALALAMNHLGGHPAEPAQLAAAICLHDLGMAFLPLSLLHKQERLSREERRQVQSHPRLGYDLLRRLPQWQAAAEIILQHQEHADGNGYPKGHNEAEIVPGALILAIADTFDARTHERAHQTLSKRPRLRAILEINNQAGRQFSAHWVEVFNRTLQQQPELTRL
;
A
#
# COMPACT_ATOMS: atom_id res chain seq x y z
N MET A 1 5.20 31.69 -7.45
CA MET A 1 6.22 31.84 -8.51
C MET A 1 6.01 30.67 -9.45
N ALA A 2 5.89 30.88 -10.76
CA ALA A 2 5.63 29.77 -11.69
C ALA A 2 6.79 28.77 -11.63
N LEU A 3 6.49 27.48 -11.45
CA LEU A 3 7.50 26.40 -11.39
C LEU A 3 7.98 26.02 -12.80
N ASN A 4 8.30 26.99 -13.65
CA ASN A 4 8.71 26.69 -15.01
C ASN A 4 10.24 26.50 -15.10
N PRO A 5 10.74 25.60 -15.97
CA PRO A 5 12.15 25.55 -16.32
C PRO A 5 12.65 26.90 -16.84
N SER A 6 13.93 27.20 -16.61
CA SER A 6 14.58 28.37 -17.20
C SER A 6 14.42 28.37 -18.73
N ALA A 7 14.15 29.54 -19.31
CA ALA A 7 13.94 29.71 -20.75
C ALA A 7 15.14 29.27 -21.61
N ASP A 8 16.33 29.18 -21.02
CA ASP A 8 17.58 28.77 -21.68
C ASP A 8 17.84 27.25 -21.64
N THR A 9 16.94 26.45 -21.05
CA THR A 9 17.13 24.98 -20.92
C THR A 9 16.71 24.28 -22.20
N SER A 10 17.55 23.39 -22.74
CA SER A 10 17.17 22.62 -23.93
C SER A 10 16.08 21.60 -23.61
N ALA A 11 15.17 21.39 -24.57
CA ALA A 11 14.09 20.40 -24.43
C ALA A 11 14.62 18.97 -24.26
N GLU A 12 15.78 18.67 -24.86
CA GLU A 12 16.45 17.37 -24.72
C GLU A 12 16.89 17.10 -23.27
N LEU A 13 17.51 18.09 -22.60
CA LEU A 13 17.94 17.97 -21.21
C LEU A 13 16.76 17.80 -20.24
N LEU A 14 15.63 18.45 -20.53
CA LEU A 14 14.41 18.33 -19.74
C LEU A 14 13.78 16.94 -19.86
N GLU A 15 13.74 16.37 -21.07
CA GLU A 15 13.24 15.00 -21.29
C GLU A 15 14.16 13.93 -20.67
N GLU A 16 15.48 14.09 -20.80
CA GLU A 16 16.45 13.18 -20.16
C GLU A 16 16.26 13.15 -18.65
N PHE A 17 16.18 14.32 -18.01
CA PHE A 17 15.95 14.41 -16.57
C PHE A 17 14.57 13.88 -16.15
N ARG A 18 13.53 14.06 -16.97
CA ARG A 18 12.20 13.49 -16.72
C ARG A 18 12.25 11.97 -16.69
N LEU A 19 12.96 11.35 -17.64
CA LEU A 19 13.18 9.91 -17.70
C LEU A 19 13.98 9.43 -16.49
N GLU A 20 15.14 10.03 -16.21
CA GLU A 20 15.97 9.68 -15.06
C GLU A 20 15.21 9.78 -13.73
N SER A 21 14.48 10.87 -13.51
CA SER A 21 13.70 11.06 -12.28
C SER A 21 12.60 10.02 -12.12
N SER A 22 12.01 9.55 -13.23
CA SER A 22 10.98 8.52 -13.21
C SER A 22 11.50 7.12 -12.84
N GLU A 23 12.81 6.89 -12.99
CA GLU A 23 13.49 5.67 -12.54
C GLU A 23 14.08 5.82 -11.12
N GLN A 24 14.69 6.97 -10.83
CA GLN A 24 15.41 7.21 -9.58
C GLN A 24 14.48 7.34 -8.38
N LEU A 25 13.32 8.03 -8.51
CA LEU A 25 12.40 8.26 -7.38
C LEU A 25 11.75 6.97 -6.86
N PRO A 26 11.21 6.06 -7.72
CA PRO A 26 10.74 4.75 -7.25
C PRO A 26 11.84 3.92 -6.60
N ARG A 27 13.09 4.03 -7.07
CA ARG A 27 14.22 3.34 -6.44
C ARG A 27 14.52 3.90 -5.04
N CYS A 28 14.39 5.22 -4.83
CA CYS A 28 14.48 5.84 -3.50
C CYS A 28 13.38 5.30 -2.56
N GLU A 29 12.13 5.21 -3.04
CA GLU A 29 11.00 4.66 -2.27
C GLU A 29 11.28 3.22 -1.83
N GLN A 30 11.75 2.36 -2.76
CA GLN A 30 12.12 0.98 -2.45
C GLN A 30 13.21 0.91 -1.37
N LEU A 31 14.27 1.72 -1.48
CA LEU A 31 15.36 1.74 -0.51
C LEU A 31 14.90 2.19 0.88
N LEU A 32 13.97 3.13 0.97
CA LEU A 32 13.37 3.55 2.24
C LEU A 32 12.58 2.42 2.90
N ILE A 33 11.83 1.63 2.12
CA ILE A 33 11.11 0.44 2.61
C ILE A 33 12.09 -0.63 3.09
N GLU A 34 13.17 -0.89 2.33
CA GLU A 34 14.19 -1.86 2.71
C GLU A 34 14.97 -1.43 3.97
N LEU A 35 15.25 -0.14 4.13
CA LEU A 35 15.90 0.42 5.32
C LEU A 35 15.05 0.27 6.58
N GLU A 36 13.73 0.18 6.47
CA GLU A 36 12.92 -0.09 7.65
C GLU A 36 13.11 -1.51 8.19
N GLN A 37 13.22 -2.50 7.30
CA GLN A 37 13.49 -3.88 7.70
C GLN A 37 14.93 -4.04 8.19
N HIS A 38 15.84 -3.21 7.68
CA HIS A 38 17.26 -3.22 8.02
C HIS A 38 17.80 -1.81 8.35
N PRO A 39 17.43 -1.20 9.49
CA PRO A 39 17.72 0.22 9.81
C PRO A 39 19.19 0.59 9.90
N GLN A 40 20.06 -0.41 10.07
CA GLN A 40 21.51 -0.24 10.20
C GLN A 40 22.27 -0.53 8.89
N ASP A 41 21.57 -0.79 7.78
CA ASP A 41 22.19 -1.09 6.50
C ASP A 41 22.82 0.17 5.86
N ARG A 42 24.12 0.31 6.08
CA ARG A 42 24.93 1.43 5.57
C ARG A 42 25.10 1.43 4.06
N GLU A 43 24.96 0.30 3.37
CA GLU A 43 25.05 0.27 1.90
C GLU A 43 23.78 0.84 1.29
N ARG A 44 22.61 0.42 1.79
CA ARG A 44 21.31 0.96 1.36
C ARG A 44 21.20 2.45 1.61
N LEU A 45 21.60 2.92 2.79
CA LEU A 45 21.63 4.34 3.12
C LEU A 45 22.56 5.13 2.19
N ARG A 46 23.74 4.59 1.86
CA ARG A 46 24.66 5.20 0.89
C ARG A 46 24.10 5.23 -0.52
N GLN A 47 23.34 4.21 -0.93
CA GLN A 47 22.68 4.19 -2.23
C GLN A 47 21.57 5.25 -2.28
N LEU A 48 20.74 5.32 -1.25
CA LEU A 48 19.64 6.30 -1.15
C LEU A 48 20.18 7.75 -1.18
N PHE A 49 21.23 8.03 -0.40
CA PHE A 49 21.87 9.35 -0.39
C PHE A 49 22.40 9.75 -1.79
N ARG A 50 23.06 8.81 -2.50
CA ARG A 50 23.58 9.08 -3.84
C ARG A 50 22.49 9.40 -4.85
N LEU A 51 21.40 8.63 -4.86
CA LEU A 51 20.28 8.85 -5.77
C LEU A 51 19.66 10.23 -5.55
N LEU A 52 19.38 10.58 -4.29
CA LEU A 52 18.79 11.87 -3.97
C LEU A 52 19.72 13.04 -4.31
N HIS A 53 21.03 12.85 -4.10
CA HIS A 53 22.06 13.81 -4.49
C HIS A 53 22.14 14.04 -6.00
N THR A 54 22.01 12.96 -6.79
CA THR A 54 21.93 13.06 -8.25
C THR A 54 20.68 13.83 -8.70
N VAL A 55 19.49 13.50 -8.15
CA VAL A 55 18.25 14.23 -8.45
C VAL A 55 18.42 15.73 -8.14
N LYS A 56 18.99 16.06 -6.97
CA LYS A 56 19.25 17.45 -6.57
C LYS A 56 20.21 18.16 -7.52
N GLY A 57 21.30 17.51 -7.90
CA GLY A 57 22.30 18.08 -8.83
C GLY A 57 21.69 18.39 -10.19
N ASN A 58 20.89 17.46 -10.72
CA ASN A 58 20.29 17.58 -12.04
C ASN A 58 19.22 18.69 -12.09
N LEU A 59 18.51 18.97 -10.98
CA LEU A 59 17.58 20.12 -10.89
C LEU A 59 18.24 21.46 -11.24
N GLY A 60 19.50 21.66 -10.84
CA GLY A 60 20.25 22.87 -11.16
C GLY A 60 20.60 22.95 -12.65
N VAL A 61 20.94 21.81 -13.26
CA VAL A 61 21.29 21.69 -14.69
C VAL A 61 20.08 21.98 -15.57
N VAL A 62 18.90 21.48 -15.20
CA VAL A 62 17.66 21.67 -15.98
C VAL A 62 16.92 22.98 -15.68
N GLY A 63 17.56 23.92 -14.98
CA GLY A 63 16.99 25.23 -14.73
C GLY A 63 15.78 25.22 -13.79
N LEU A 64 15.72 24.27 -12.84
CA LEU A 64 14.70 24.18 -11.78
C LEU A 64 15.28 24.38 -10.36
N PRO A 65 16.14 25.40 -10.10
CA PRO A 65 16.76 25.60 -8.78
C PRO A 65 15.74 25.86 -7.66
N GLN A 66 14.53 26.32 -8.00
CA GLN A 66 13.42 26.50 -7.05
C GLN A 66 12.96 25.19 -6.38
N LEU A 67 13.24 24.04 -6.99
CA LEU A 67 12.88 22.73 -6.43
C LEU A 67 13.98 22.12 -5.58
N THR A 68 15.23 22.60 -5.68
CA THR A 68 16.40 22.14 -4.91
C THR A 68 16.23 22.13 -3.39
N PRO A 69 15.50 23.06 -2.74
CA PRO A 69 15.41 23.09 -1.27
C PRO A 69 14.85 21.81 -0.63
N LEU A 70 13.90 21.13 -1.27
CA LEU A 70 13.28 19.91 -0.74
C LEU A 70 14.25 18.71 -0.73
N PRO A 71 14.85 18.29 -1.85
CA PRO A 71 15.84 17.21 -1.84
C PRO A 71 17.08 17.57 -1.02
N GLN A 72 17.45 18.85 -0.91
CA GLN A 72 18.50 19.28 0.02
C GLN A 72 18.12 19.00 1.48
N ALA A 73 16.92 19.40 1.92
CA ALA A 73 16.48 19.17 3.30
C ALA A 73 16.36 17.66 3.62
N MET A 74 15.96 16.86 2.64
CA MET A 74 15.98 15.39 2.75
C MET A 74 17.41 14.83 2.83
N GLU A 75 18.36 15.36 2.04
CA GLU A 75 19.79 15.00 2.16
C GLU A 75 20.35 15.31 3.54
N ASP A 76 19.96 16.42 4.16
CA ASP A 76 20.38 16.76 5.52
C ASP A 76 19.93 15.70 6.53
N VAL A 77 18.68 15.21 6.40
CA VAL A 77 18.16 14.09 7.20
C VAL A 77 18.95 12.80 6.94
N LEU A 78 19.23 12.47 5.68
CA LEU A 78 20.02 11.29 5.33
C LEU A 78 21.48 11.39 5.81
N ALA A 79 22.06 12.60 5.83
CA ALA A 79 23.37 12.86 6.40
C ALA A 79 23.36 12.64 7.92
N GLY A 80 22.34 13.13 8.62
CA GLY A 80 22.16 12.86 10.06
C GLY A 80 22.07 11.36 10.37
N LEU A 81 21.42 10.57 9.51
CA LEU A 81 21.39 9.11 9.63
C LEU A 81 22.76 8.48 9.38
N ARG A 82 23.46 8.93 8.35
CA ARG A 82 24.79 8.42 7.97
C ARG A 82 25.82 8.68 9.07
N ASP A 83 25.74 9.87 9.68
CA ASP A 83 26.69 10.36 10.68
C ASP A 83 26.30 9.89 12.10
N GLY A 84 25.19 9.15 12.25
CA GLY A 84 24.74 8.55 13.50
C GLY A 84 24.04 9.52 14.47
N GLN A 85 23.67 10.71 13.99
CA GLN A 85 22.95 11.74 14.75
C GLN A 85 21.43 11.50 14.76
N LEU A 86 20.93 10.75 13.78
CA LEU A 86 19.54 10.28 13.69
C LEU A 86 19.53 8.76 13.65
N GLN A 87 18.42 8.18 14.11
CA GLN A 87 18.11 6.77 13.91
C GLN A 87 16.97 6.63 12.90
N PHE A 88 17.04 5.60 12.06
CA PHE A 88 15.98 5.29 11.13
C PHE A 88 14.87 4.55 11.88
N ASP A 89 13.76 5.24 12.11
CA ASP A 89 12.53 4.67 12.62
C ASP A 89 11.42 4.77 11.56
N SER A 90 10.27 4.17 11.85
CA SER A 90 9.15 4.18 10.92
C SER A 90 8.64 5.60 10.61
N ILE A 91 8.71 6.51 11.59
CA ILE A 91 8.22 7.89 11.45
C ILE A 91 9.10 8.64 10.47
N LEU A 92 10.41 8.47 10.59
CA LEU A 92 11.38 9.07 9.69
C LEU A 92 11.26 8.49 8.28
N GLY A 93 11.04 7.18 8.15
CA GLY A 93 10.73 6.55 6.87
C GLY A 93 9.49 7.17 6.21
N ASP A 94 8.42 7.35 6.98
CA ASP A 94 7.17 7.98 6.50
C ASP A 94 7.33 9.43 6.09
N ILE A 95 8.12 10.19 6.85
CA ILE A 95 8.49 11.58 6.53
C ILE A 95 9.22 11.61 5.20
N LEU A 96 10.22 10.76 5.01
CA LEU A 96 11.04 10.72 3.81
C LEU A 96 10.24 10.24 2.58
N LEU A 97 9.34 9.27 2.74
CA LEU A 97 8.42 8.83 1.69
C LEU A 97 7.47 9.94 1.26
N LEU A 98 6.81 10.63 2.21
CA LEU A 98 5.96 11.78 1.85
C LEU A 98 6.77 12.93 1.24
N SER A 99 8.02 13.12 1.67
CA SER A 99 8.91 14.11 1.05
C SER A 99 9.18 13.77 -0.42
N LEU A 100 9.37 12.48 -0.75
CA LEU A 100 9.50 12.02 -2.14
C LEU A 100 8.20 12.23 -2.94
N ASP A 101 7.04 11.95 -2.36
CA ASP A 101 5.75 12.20 -3.01
C ASP A 101 5.56 13.68 -3.34
N GLN A 102 5.93 14.57 -2.40
CA GLN A 102 5.90 16.01 -2.65
C GLN A 102 6.89 16.42 -3.74
N LEU A 103 8.10 15.86 -3.75
CA LEU A 103 9.06 16.10 -4.82
C LEU A 103 8.52 15.64 -6.19
N ARG A 104 7.87 14.47 -6.26
CA ARG A 104 7.21 13.97 -7.48
C ARG A 104 6.09 14.90 -7.94
N ALA A 105 5.28 15.41 -7.03
CA ALA A 105 4.20 16.34 -7.34
C ALA A 105 4.73 17.66 -7.90
N LEU A 106 5.79 18.21 -7.29
CA LEU A 106 6.44 19.45 -7.74
C LEU A 106 7.12 19.30 -9.10
N LEU A 107 7.80 18.18 -9.34
CA LEU A 107 8.37 17.87 -10.65
C LEU A 107 7.27 17.77 -11.71
N ARG A 108 6.17 17.08 -11.41
CA ARG A 108 5.04 16.95 -12.34
C ARG A 108 4.44 18.31 -12.69
N GLU A 109 4.24 19.19 -11.69
CA GLU A 109 3.78 20.56 -11.91
C GLU A 109 4.75 21.35 -12.80
N ALA A 110 6.06 21.19 -12.57
CA ALA A 110 7.09 21.87 -13.37
C ALA A 110 7.13 21.43 -14.84
N PHE A 111 6.74 20.19 -15.13
CA PHE A 111 6.60 19.65 -16.50
C PHE A 111 5.19 19.85 -17.10
N GLY A 112 4.39 20.79 -16.56
CA GLY A 112 3.08 21.14 -17.11
C GLY A 112 1.94 20.19 -16.73
N GLY A 113 2.15 19.32 -15.74
CA GLY A 113 1.10 18.47 -15.18
C GLY A 113 0.21 19.21 -14.17
N ALA A 114 -0.69 18.46 -13.52
CA ALA A 114 -1.58 19.02 -12.50
C ALA A 114 -0.79 19.67 -11.34
N PRO A 115 -1.29 20.79 -10.77
CA PRO A 115 -0.63 21.45 -9.66
C PRO A 115 -0.55 20.53 -8.44
N SER A 116 0.56 20.62 -7.72
CA SER A 116 0.83 19.87 -6.49
C SER A 116 -0.17 20.17 -5.36
N GLY A 117 -0.90 21.30 -5.45
CA GLY A 117 -1.86 21.75 -4.45
C GLY A 117 -1.23 22.42 -3.22
N LEU A 118 0.10 22.48 -3.15
CA LEU A 118 0.84 23.15 -2.07
C LEU A 118 1.27 24.57 -2.49
N SER A 119 1.11 25.52 -1.57
CA SER A 119 1.67 26.86 -1.72
C SER A 119 3.19 26.86 -1.50
N SER A 120 3.89 27.80 -2.14
CA SER A 120 5.34 27.99 -1.94
C SER A 120 5.71 28.23 -0.46
N ALA A 121 4.81 28.82 0.32
CA ALA A 121 5.00 29.02 1.76
C ALA A 121 4.96 27.69 2.54
N GLN A 122 4.06 26.79 2.18
CA GLN A 122 3.98 25.45 2.79
C GLN A 122 5.23 24.62 2.47
N ILE A 123 5.71 24.68 1.23
CA ILE A 123 6.96 24.00 0.82
C ILE A 123 8.15 24.55 1.60
N GLY A 124 8.28 25.88 1.72
CA GLY A 124 9.35 26.51 2.48
C GLY A 124 9.32 26.13 3.97
N SER A 125 8.14 26.17 4.59
CA SER A 125 7.93 25.73 5.98
C SER A 125 8.33 24.27 6.17
N PHE A 126 7.97 23.42 5.22
CA PHE A 126 8.28 22.00 5.26
C PHE A 126 9.79 21.73 5.15
N CYS A 127 10.48 22.35 4.20
CA CYS A 127 11.94 22.23 4.07
C CYS A 127 12.68 22.70 5.32
N GLN A 128 12.23 23.82 5.92
CA GLN A 128 12.81 24.31 7.19
C GLN A 128 12.64 23.32 8.32
N ALA A 129 11.49 22.66 8.41
CA ALA A 129 11.23 21.71 9.47
C ALA A 129 12.00 20.38 9.29
N LEU A 130 12.21 19.91 8.05
CA LEU A 130 13.15 18.81 7.75
C LEU A 130 14.58 19.15 8.15
N HIS A 131 15.06 20.34 7.80
CA HIS A 131 16.38 20.81 8.18
C HIS A 131 16.53 20.94 9.71
N ALA A 132 15.51 21.46 10.39
CA ALA A 132 15.48 21.55 11.85
C ALA A 132 15.53 20.17 12.51
N LEU A 133 14.83 19.17 11.96
CA LEU A 133 14.89 17.79 12.44
C LEU A 133 16.31 17.22 12.31
N ALA A 134 16.99 17.46 11.19
CA ALA A 134 18.35 16.97 10.95
C ALA A 134 19.37 17.51 11.96
N GLY A 135 19.25 18.78 12.36
CA GLY A 135 20.14 19.43 13.32
C GLY A 135 19.70 19.36 14.79
N ALA A 136 18.54 18.79 15.10
CA ALA A 136 17.99 18.81 16.46
C ALA A 136 18.70 17.81 17.40
N PRO A 137 18.88 18.15 18.69
CA PRO A 137 19.38 17.21 19.68
C PRO A 137 18.37 16.06 19.89
N ALA A 138 18.86 14.87 20.23
CA ALA A 138 18.05 13.64 20.35
C ALA A 138 16.73 13.83 21.14
N GLY A 139 16.76 14.58 22.25
CA GLY A 139 15.58 14.83 23.08
C GLY A 139 14.46 15.68 22.44
N ARG A 140 14.70 16.33 21.29
CA ARG A 140 13.68 17.08 20.53
C ARG A 140 13.33 16.45 19.18
N GLN A 141 14.07 15.44 18.74
CA GLN A 141 13.85 14.83 17.43
C GLN A 141 12.49 14.15 17.33
N ASP A 142 12.03 13.47 18.40
CA ASP A 142 10.72 12.79 18.39
C ASP A 142 9.55 13.77 18.27
N GLU A 143 9.60 14.88 19.02
CA GLU A 143 8.63 15.97 18.92
C GLU A 143 8.56 16.53 17.49
N LEU A 144 9.72 16.83 16.91
CA LEU A 144 9.82 17.38 15.56
C LEU A 144 9.34 16.40 14.49
N ARG A 145 9.68 15.11 14.59
CA ARG A 145 9.16 14.05 13.71
C ARG A 145 7.64 14.06 13.71
N HIS A 146 7.03 14.11 14.89
CA HIS A 146 5.57 14.10 15.05
C HIS A 146 4.88 15.34 14.48
N LEU A 147 5.46 16.53 14.67
CA LEU A 147 4.94 17.78 14.10
C LEU A 147 5.06 17.79 12.58
N LEU A 148 6.20 17.34 12.05
CA LEU A 148 6.44 17.27 10.61
C LEU A 148 5.48 16.31 9.92
N LEU A 149 5.22 15.17 10.55
CA LEU A 149 4.30 14.15 10.07
C LEU A 149 2.88 14.68 9.89
N GLN A 150 2.39 15.46 10.86
CA GLN A 150 1.08 16.12 10.81
C GLN A 150 1.00 17.21 9.74
N GLN A 151 2.08 17.97 9.55
CA GLN A 151 2.12 19.00 8.50
C GLN A 151 2.03 18.38 7.11
N LEU A 152 2.66 17.21 6.92
CA LEU A 152 2.65 16.50 5.65
C LEU A 152 1.37 15.70 5.39
N ASP A 153 0.75 15.17 6.45
CA ASP A 153 -0.51 14.44 6.37
C ASP A 153 -1.36 14.76 7.61
N PRO A 154 -2.24 15.77 7.51
CA PRO A 154 -3.15 16.16 8.59
C PRO A 154 -4.11 15.05 9.00
N SER A 155 -4.27 14.01 8.17
CA SER A 155 -5.10 12.83 8.44
C SER A 155 -4.39 11.75 9.26
N THR A 156 -3.08 11.87 9.53
CA THR A 156 -2.34 10.93 10.39
C THR A 156 -2.77 11.14 11.86
N PRO A 157 -3.48 10.19 12.50
CA PRO A 157 -3.92 10.35 13.88
C PRO A 157 -2.73 10.29 14.86
N LEU A 158 -2.68 11.23 15.80
CA LEU A 158 -1.66 11.31 16.85
C LEU A 158 -1.96 10.45 18.10
N GLN A 159 -3.09 9.75 18.13
CA GLN A 159 -3.57 8.97 19.28
C GLN A 159 -4.00 7.57 18.82
N PRO A 160 -3.93 6.55 19.70
CA PRO A 160 -4.53 5.25 19.42
C PRO A 160 -6.00 5.48 19.03
N ALA A 161 -6.42 4.81 17.96
CA ALA A 161 -7.69 5.02 17.28
C ALA A 161 -8.83 5.43 18.24
N SER A 162 -9.32 6.66 18.10
CA SER A 162 -10.68 6.98 18.57
C SER A 162 -11.63 5.98 17.92
N PRO A 163 -12.65 5.49 18.64
CA PRO A 163 -13.45 4.36 18.19
C PRO A 163 -13.99 4.68 16.81
N ALA A 164 -13.63 3.84 15.85
CA ALA A 164 -14.07 3.94 14.47
C ALA A 164 -15.58 4.22 14.46
N GLN A 165 -16.02 5.08 13.54
CA GLN A 165 -17.39 5.01 13.06
C GLN A 165 -17.71 3.54 12.85
N SER A 166 -18.84 3.05 13.41
CA SER A 166 -19.19 1.63 13.36
C SER A 166 -18.88 1.08 11.96
N PRO A 167 -18.12 -0.02 11.84
CA PRO A 167 -17.77 -0.56 10.53
C PRO A 167 -19.05 -0.70 9.70
N PRO A 168 -19.02 -0.37 8.39
CA PRO A 168 -20.19 -0.38 7.55
C PRO A 168 -20.88 -1.73 7.66
N ASP A 169 -22.17 -1.69 7.94
CA ASP A 169 -23.00 -2.89 8.03
C ASP A 169 -22.91 -3.65 6.71
N CYS A 170 -22.65 -4.95 6.77
CA CYS A 170 -22.53 -5.82 5.60
C CYS A 170 -23.72 -5.65 4.66
N GLN A 171 -24.93 -5.49 5.22
CA GLN A 171 -26.15 -5.25 4.45
C GLN A 171 -26.07 -3.98 3.59
N GLN A 172 -25.47 -2.91 4.11
CA GLN A 172 -25.31 -1.65 3.37
C GLN A 172 -24.29 -1.79 2.23
N ILE A 173 -23.21 -2.53 2.46
CA ILE A 173 -22.19 -2.80 1.43
C ILE A 173 -22.85 -3.59 0.28
N LEU A 174 -23.54 -4.68 0.59
CA LEU A 174 -24.21 -5.50 -0.41
C LEU A 174 -25.27 -4.72 -1.20
N ALA A 175 -26.11 -3.94 -0.51
CA ALA A 175 -27.15 -3.13 -1.14
C ALA A 175 -26.58 -2.09 -2.11
N ARG A 176 -25.45 -1.45 -1.78
CA ARG A 176 -24.77 -0.48 -2.67
C ARG A 176 -24.34 -1.10 -4.00
N HIS A 177 -24.05 -2.41 -3.99
CA HIS A 177 -23.63 -3.15 -5.17
C HIS A 177 -24.75 -4.02 -5.77
N GLY A 178 -26.01 -3.83 -5.34
CA GLY A 178 -27.17 -4.55 -5.87
C GLY A 178 -27.20 -6.04 -5.54
N ILE A 179 -26.47 -6.48 -4.51
CA ILE A 179 -26.39 -7.88 -4.11
C ILE A 179 -27.52 -8.18 -3.12
N PRO A 180 -28.41 -9.16 -3.41
CA PRO A 180 -29.45 -9.55 -2.48
C PRO A 180 -28.86 -10.28 -1.27
N LEU A 181 -29.40 -10.02 -0.08
CA LEU A 181 -29.13 -10.82 1.11
C LEU A 181 -30.12 -12.00 1.15
N ASP A 182 -29.87 -12.99 0.30
CA ASP A 182 -30.59 -14.26 0.32
C ASP A 182 -30.07 -15.20 1.42
N GLU A 183 -30.68 -16.38 1.55
CA GLU A 183 -30.34 -17.37 2.58
C GLU A 183 -28.88 -17.83 2.49
N ASP A 184 -28.37 -18.03 1.27
CA ASP A 184 -26.99 -18.46 1.04
C ASP A 184 -26.01 -17.36 1.45
N MET A 185 -26.24 -16.12 1.00
CA MET A 185 -25.37 -14.99 1.32
C MET A 185 -25.37 -14.70 2.83
N ALA A 186 -26.54 -14.73 3.48
CA ALA A 186 -26.65 -14.59 4.92
C ALA A 186 -25.83 -15.67 5.65
N PHE A 187 -25.95 -16.93 5.22
CA PHE A 187 -25.17 -18.04 5.77
C PHE A 187 -23.65 -17.86 5.58
N PHE A 188 -23.21 -17.40 4.41
CA PHE A 188 -21.78 -17.15 4.15
C PHE A 188 -21.21 -16.05 5.03
N ILE A 189 -21.97 -14.98 5.26
CA ILE A 189 -21.59 -13.90 6.17
C ILE A 189 -21.48 -14.41 7.61
N GLU A 190 -22.42 -15.23 8.07
CA GLU A 190 -22.37 -15.82 9.41
C GLU A 190 -21.14 -16.72 9.58
N LEU A 191 -20.82 -17.54 8.58
CA LEU A 191 -19.60 -18.37 8.58
C LEU A 191 -18.33 -17.53 8.61
N MET A 192 -18.26 -16.48 7.80
CA MET A 192 -17.14 -15.53 7.77
C MET A 192 -16.92 -14.94 9.16
N GLN A 193 -17.96 -14.34 9.76
CA GLN A 193 -17.90 -13.73 11.08
C GLN A 193 -17.56 -14.75 12.19
N ALA A 194 -18.05 -15.98 12.09
CA ALA A 194 -17.69 -17.06 13.02
C ALA A 194 -16.22 -17.47 12.88
N SER A 195 -15.69 -17.53 11.66
CA SER A 195 -14.29 -17.83 11.37
C SER A 195 -13.36 -16.75 11.94
N GLU A 196 -13.70 -15.47 11.74
CA GLU A 196 -12.93 -14.33 12.24
C GLU A 196 -12.76 -14.35 13.76
N LYS A 197 -13.75 -14.84 14.52
CA LYS A 197 -13.68 -14.94 15.99
C LYS A 197 -12.56 -15.85 16.50
N ARG A 198 -11.99 -16.72 15.64
CA ARG A 198 -10.88 -17.61 16.02
C ARG A 198 -9.55 -16.87 16.21
N SER A 199 -9.42 -15.67 15.64
CA SER A 199 -8.18 -14.88 15.64
C SER A 199 -8.50 -13.39 15.76
N HIS A 200 -7.92 -12.71 16.75
CA HIS A 200 -8.10 -11.26 16.90
C HIS A 200 -7.71 -10.49 15.63
N TYR A 201 -6.68 -10.96 14.90
CA TYR A 201 -6.22 -10.35 13.64
C TYR A 201 -7.25 -10.34 12.51
N TRP A 202 -8.30 -11.17 12.60
CA TRP A 202 -9.29 -11.32 11.53
C TRP A 202 -10.56 -10.53 11.77
N GLN A 203 -10.73 -9.90 12.93
CA GLN A 203 -11.97 -9.20 13.25
C GLN A 203 -12.25 -8.06 12.25
N GLY A 204 -13.40 -8.13 11.59
CA GLY A 204 -13.87 -7.12 10.64
C GLY A 204 -13.18 -7.16 9.28
N ARG A 205 -12.25 -8.10 9.05
CA ARG A 205 -11.48 -8.23 7.81
C ARG A 205 -12.38 -8.43 6.59
N GLY A 206 -13.35 -9.32 6.69
CA GLY A 206 -14.27 -9.63 5.60
C GLY A 206 -15.06 -8.41 5.12
N LEU A 207 -15.48 -7.52 6.03
CA LEU A 207 -16.20 -6.30 5.66
C LEU A 207 -15.31 -5.30 4.91
N ARG A 208 -14.05 -5.17 5.32
CA ARG A 208 -13.07 -4.30 4.64
C ARG A 208 -12.75 -4.82 3.25
N LEU A 209 -12.59 -6.14 3.12
CA LEU A 209 -12.39 -6.81 1.84
C LEU A 209 -13.59 -6.63 0.91
N LEU A 210 -14.82 -6.83 1.42
CA LEU A 210 -16.05 -6.62 0.66
C LEU A 210 -16.12 -5.20 0.12
N ALA A 211 -15.90 -4.20 0.98
CA ALA A 211 -15.95 -2.80 0.59
C ALA A 211 -14.95 -2.47 -0.52
N LEU A 212 -13.68 -2.87 -0.36
CA LEU A 212 -12.63 -2.56 -1.32
C LEU A 212 -12.79 -3.33 -2.64
N ALA A 213 -12.99 -4.65 -2.58
CA ALA A 213 -13.05 -5.50 -3.76
C ALA A 213 -14.30 -5.21 -4.62
N LEU A 214 -15.46 -4.97 -4.02
CA LEU A 214 -16.66 -4.61 -4.77
C LEU A 214 -16.55 -3.21 -5.40
N ALA A 215 -15.91 -2.25 -4.73
CA ALA A 215 -15.62 -0.94 -5.31
C ALA A 215 -14.65 -1.03 -6.49
N MET A 216 -13.59 -1.85 -6.38
CA MET A 216 -12.68 -2.15 -7.49
C MET A 216 -13.40 -2.81 -8.66
N ASN A 217 -14.21 -3.84 -8.39
CA ASN A 217 -14.98 -4.54 -9.42
C ASN A 217 -15.93 -3.59 -10.15
N HIS A 218 -16.63 -2.72 -9.41
CA HIS A 218 -17.50 -1.69 -10.00
C HIS A 218 -16.73 -0.72 -10.90
N LEU A 219 -15.61 -0.17 -10.42
CA LEU A 219 -14.81 0.79 -11.19
C LEU A 219 -14.14 0.15 -12.41
N GLY A 220 -13.83 -1.15 -12.35
CA GLY A 220 -13.33 -1.97 -13.44
C GLY A 220 -14.40 -2.44 -14.43
N GLY A 221 -15.66 -2.06 -14.27
CA GLY A 221 -16.75 -2.39 -15.21
C GLY A 221 -17.44 -3.73 -14.95
N HIS A 222 -17.39 -4.25 -13.72
CA HIS A 222 -18.03 -5.50 -13.27
C HIS A 222 -17.65 -6.77 -14.05
N PRO A 223 -16.37 -7.07 -14.27
CA PRO A 223 -15.96 -8.31 -14.94
C PRO A 223 -16.22 -9.56 -14.09
N ALA A 224 -16.33 -9.44 -12.76
CA ALA A 224 -16.86 -10.49 -11.90
C ALA A 224 -18.31 -10.16 -11.51
N GLU A 225 -19.18 -11.17 -11.47
CA GLU A 225 -20.53 -11.00 -10.96
C GLU A 225 -20.48 -10.62 -9.47
N PRO A 226 -21.11 -9.51 -9.04
CA PRO A 226 -20.96 -8.98 -7.68
C PRO A 226 -21.31 -9.97 -6.56
N ALA A 227 -22.39 -10.76 -6.70
CA ALA A 227 -22.77 -11.73 -5.67
C ALA A 227 -21.75 -12.87 -5.56
N GLN A 228 -21.21 -13.37 -6.68
CA GLN A 228 -20.14 -14.39 -6.70
C GLN A 228 -18.87 -13.87 -6.03
N LEU A 229 -18.49 -12.63 -6.33
CA LEU A 229 -17.31 -12.00 -5.72
C LEU A 229 -17.51 -11.83 -4.20
N ALA A 230 -18.69 -11.39 -3.77
CA ALA A 230 -19.01 -11.27 -2.35
C ALA A 230 -18.98 -12.62 -1.62
N ALA A 231 -19.60 -13.66 -2.19
CA ALA A 231 -19.56 -15.01 -1.65
C ALA A 231 -18.12 -15.55 -1.55
N ALA A 232 -17.30 -15.30 -2.58
CA ALA A 232 -15.89 -15.67 -2.56
C ALA A 232 -15.12 -14.96 -1.45
N ILE A 233 -15.32 -13.65 -1.26
CA ILE A 233 -14.69 -12.86 -0.19
C ILE A 233 -15.08 -13.42 1.19
N CYS A 234 -16.36 -13.73 1.41
CA CYS A 234 -16.81 -14.31 2.68
C CYS A 234 -16.12 -15.63 3.02
N LEU A 235 -15.75 -16.43 2.01
CA LEU A 235 -15.36 -17.84 2.20
C LEU A 235 -13.92 -18.18 1.79
N HIS A 236 -13.16 -17.27 1.17
CA HIS A 236 -11.83 -17.58 0.62
C HIS A 236 -10.87 -18.18 1.65
N ASP A 237 -10.92 -17.68 2.88
CA ASP A 237 -10.10 -18.12 4.00
C ASP A 237 -10.79 -19.10 4.95
N LEU A 238 -11.99 -19.59 4.63
CA LEU A 238 -12.67 -20.58 5.47
C LEU A 238 -11.80 -21.84 5.67
N GLY A 239 -11.00 -22.20 4.65
CA GLY A 239 -10.02 -23.28 4.75
C GLY A 239 -9.01 -23.09 5.88
N MET A 240 -8.62 -21.84 6.19
CA MET A 240 -7.71 -21.54 7.29
C MET A 240 -8.34 -21.81 8.67
N ALA A 241 -9.68 -21.75 8.80
CA ALA A 241 -10.38 -22.01 10.06
C ALA A 241 -10.12 -23.43 10.59
N PHE A 242 -9.80 -24.38 9.71
CA PHE A 242 -9.51 -25.77 10.06
C PHE A 242 -8.03 -26.04 10.42
N LEU A 243 -7.16 -25.03 10.32
CA LEU A 243 -5.75 -25.16 10.68
C LEU A 243 -5.54 -25.03 12.20
N PRO A 244 -4.50 -25.67 12.77
CA PRO A 244 -4.14 -25.49 14.17
C PRO A 244 -3.84 -24.02 14.50
N LEU A 245 -4.32 -23.51 15.65
CA LEU A 245 -4.06 -22.13 16.08
C LEU A 245 -2.57 -21.84 16.25
N SER A 246 -1.78 -22.84 16.68
CA SER A 246 -0.32 -22.72 16.77
C SER A 246 0.34 -22.46 15.42
N LEU A 247 -0.22 -22.97 14.33
CA LEU A 247 0.24 -22.71 12.97
C LEU A 247 -0.23 -21.34 12.48
N LEU A 248 -1.50 -20.98 12.73
CA LEU A 248 -2.08 -19.70 12.32
C LEU A 248 -1.43 -18.48 12.99
N HIS A 249 -1.00 -18.64 14.25
CA HIS A 249 -0.37 -17.57 15.05
C HIS A 249 1.17 -17.64 15.07
N LYS A 250 1.76 -18.55 14.29
CA LYS A 250 3.22 -18.72 14.27
C LYS A 250 3.91 -17.45 13.73
N GLN A 251 4.89 -16.95 14.48
CA GLN A 251 5.67 -15.77 14.07
C GLN A 251 7.00 -16.15 13.40
N GLU A 252 7.51 -17.37 13.63
CA GLU A 252 8.71 -17.85 12.96
C GLU A 252 8.43 -18.31 11.52
N ARG A 253 9.50 -18.51 10.75
CA ARG A 253 9.41 -19.10 9.41
C ARG A 253 8.72 -20.46 9.47
N LEU A 254 7.67 -20.61 8.66
CA LEU A 254 7.01 -21.90 8.44
C LEU A 254 7.98 -22.91 7.83
N SER A 255 7.97 -24.12 8.35
CA SER A 255 8.59 -25.28 7.69
C SER A 255 7.91 -25.58 6.36
N ARG A 256 8.53 -26.42 5.53
CA ARG A 256 7.96 -26.83 4.23
C ARG A 256 6.60 -27.51 4.39
N GLU A 257 6.42 -28.32 5.42
CA GLU A 257 5.17 -29.03 5.70
C GLU A 257 4.08 -28.09 6.18
N GLU A 258 4.41 -27.21 7.13
CA GLU A 258 3.51 -26.16 7.63
C GLU A 258 3.07 -25.22 6.50
N ARG A 259 3.99 -24.82 5.62
CA ARG A 259 3.67 -24.01 4.44
C ARG A 259 2.69 -24.73 3.52
N ARG A 260 2.87 -26.03 3.27
CA ARG A 260 1.92 -26.83 2.46
C ARG A 260 0.54 -26.90 3.10
N GLN A 261 0.47 -27.03 4.43
CA GLN A 261 -0.82 -27.03 5.14
C GLN A 261 -1.52 -25.68 4.98
N VAL A 262 -0.82 -24.56 5.17
CA VAL A 262 -1.39 -23.22 4.94
C VAL A 262 -1.82 -23.05 3.48
N GLN A 263 -0.98 -23.43 2.51
CA GLN A 263 -1.28 -23.32 1.08
C GLN A 263 -2.42 -24.23 0.60
N SER A 264 -2.95 -25.12 1.44
CA SER A 264 -4.10 -25.95 1.10
C SER A 264 -5.45 -25.23 1.31
N HIS A 265 -5.49 -24.09 2.00
CA HIS A 265 -6.73 -23.38 2.33
C HIS A 265 -7.59 -22.99 1.11
N PRO A 266 -7.03 -22.56 -0.06
CA PRO A 266 -7.86 -22.20 -1.20
C PRO A 266 -8.62 -23.42 -1.72
N ARG A 267 -7.95 -24.60 -1.70
CA ARG A 267 -8.55 -25.86 -2.12
C ARG A 267 -9.68 -26.29 -1.20
N LEU A 268 -9.52 -26.13 0.10
CA LEU A 268 -10.57 -26.45 1.08
C LEU A 268 -11.81 -25.57 0.89
N GLY A 269 -11.63 -24.26 0.68
CA GLY A 269 -12.74 -23.34 0.39
C GLY A 269 -13.43 -23.66 -0.95
N TYR A 270 -12.65 -23.94 -1.99
CA TYR A 270 -13.15 -24.39 -3.30
C TYR A 270 -14.00 -25.67 -3.19
N ASP A 271 -13.50 -26.69 -2.48
CA ASP A 271 -14.19 -27.98 -2.35
C ASP A 271 -15.53 -27.89 -1.59
N LEU A 272 -15.71 -26.85 -0.77
CA LEU A 272 -16.97 -26.53 -0.09
C LEU A 272 -17.98 -25.89 -1.05
N LEU A 273 -17.59 -24.80 -1.72
CA LEU A 273 -18.49 -24.03 -2.59
C LEU A 273 -18.82 -24.73 -3.91
N ARG A 274 -17.91 -25.51 -4.50
CA ARG A 274 -18.17 -26.19 -5.78
C ARG A 274 -19.30 -27.20 -5.73
N ARG A 275 -19.78 -27.58 -4.53
CA ARG A 275 -20.94 -28.46 -4.35
C ARG A 275 -22.26 -27.73 -4.52
N LEU A 276 -22.24 -26.40 -4.56
CA LEU A 276 -23.39 -25.54 -4.79
C LEU A 276 -23.33 -25.06 -6.26
N PRO A 277 -24.16 -25.58 -7.18
CA PRO A 277 -24.08 -25.27 -8.61
C PRO A 277 -24.20 -23.77 -8.94
N GLN A 278 -24.92 -23.02 -8.10
CA GLN A 278 -25.11 -21.59 -8.25
C GLN A 278 -23.86 -20.77 -7.87
N TRP A 279 -22.87 -21.35 -7.18
CA TRP A 279 -21.67 -20.64 -6.68
C TRP A 279 -20.35 -21.10 -7.31
N GLN A 280 -20.40 -21.64 -8.55
CA GLN A 280 -19.19 -22.14 -9.21
C GLN A 280 -18.14 -21.04 -9.49
N ALA A 281 -18.59 -19.83 -9.85
CA ALA A 281 -17.66 -18.73 -10.10
C ALA A 281 -17.00 -18.26 -8.79
N ALA A 282 -17.74 -18.20 -7.69
CA ALA A 282 -17.20 -17.93 -6.36
C ALA A 282 -16.17 -19.00 -5.95
N ALA A 283 -16.45 -20.28 -6.21
CA ALA A 283 -15.50 -21.35 -5.95
C ALA A 283 -14.19 -21.12 -6.72
N GLU A 284 -14.25 -20.82 -8.02
CA GLU A 284 -13.04 -20.59 -8.83
C GLU A 284 -12.26 -19.35 -8.37
N ILE A 285 -12.95 -18.27 -7.98
CA ILE A 285 -12.30 -17.09 -7.36
C ILE A 285 -11.52 -17.51 -6.12
N ILE A 286 -12.12 -18.29 -5.22
CA ILE A 286 -11.44 -18.78 -4.02
C ILE A 286 -10.24 -19.65 -4.37
N LEU A 287 -10.36 -20.55 -5.34
CA LEU A 287 -9.26 -21.45 -5.70
C LEU A 287 -8.04 -20.67 -6.19
N GLN A 288 -8.27 -19.55 -6.88
CA GLN A 288 -7.24 -18.79 -7.59
C GLN A 288 -6.76 -17.53 -6.87
N HIS A 289 -7.34 -17.13 -5.72
CA HIS A 289 -7.01 -15.84 -5.09
C HIS A 289 -5.55 -15.71 -4.58
N GLN A 290 -4.81 -16.82 -4.53
CA GLN A 290 -3.37 -16.86 -4.18
C GLN A 290 -2.48 -17.15 -5.41
N GLU A 291 -3.06 -17.18 -6.61
CA GLU A 291 -2.31 -17.22 -7.85
C GLU A 291 -1.67 -15.85 -8.11
N HIS A 292 -0.53 -15.83 -8.79
CA HIS A 292 0.19 -14.61 -9.12
C HIS A 292 0.09 -14.36 -10.62
N ALA A 293 0.02 -13.11 -11.05
CA ALA A 293 -0.06 -12.76 -12.47
C ALA A 293 1.12 -13.35 -13.30
N ASP A 294 2.29 -13.51 -12.68
CA ASP A 294 3.48 -14.12 -13.28
C ASP A 294 3.55 -15.67 -13.22
N GLY A 295 2.55 -16.34 -12.66
CA GLY A 295 2.51 -17.80 -12.53
C GLY A 295 3.28 -18.38 -11.34
N ASN A 296 3.89 -17.54 -10.48
CA ASN A 296 4.63 -18.02 -9.30
C ASN A 296 3.74 -18.27 -8.06
N GLY A 297 2.42 -18.15 -8.22
CA GLY A 297 1.43 -18.37 -7.17
C GLY A 297 1.06 -19.84 -6.97
N TYR A 298 -0.03 -20.08 -6.26
CA TYR A 298 -0.54 -21.42 -5.95
C TYR A 298 -2.08 -21.40 -5.91
N PRO A 299 -2.76 -22.55 -6.06
CA PRO A 299 -2.26 -23.93 -6.09
C PRO A 299 -1.85 -24.50 -7.45
N LYS A 300 -2.27 -23.91 -8.57
CA LYS A 300 -2.03 -24.41 -9.92
C LYS A 300 -0.89 -23.70 -10.65
N GLY A 301 -0.49 -22.50 -10.22
CA GLY A 301 0.54 -21.69 -10.89
C GLY A 301 0.02 -21.07 -12.18
N HIS A 302 -1.24 -20.62 -12.17
CA HIS A 302 -1.88 -19.96 -13.31
C HIS A 302 -1.21 -18.61 -13.59
N ASN A 303 -1.02 -18.27 -14.86
CA ASN A 303 -0.63 -16.91 -15.25
C ASN A 303 -1.86 -15.99 -15.36
N GLU A 304 -1.63 -14.68 -15.46
CA GLU A 304 -2.71 -13.68 -15.47
C GLU A 304 -3.87 -13.98 -16.44
N ALA A 305 -3.59 -14.52 -17.63
CA ALA A 305 -4.63 -14.82 -18.62
C ALA A 305 -5.53 -16.00 -18.23
N GLU A 306 -5.10 -16.84 -17.29
CA GLU A 306 -5.82 -18.00 -16.77
C GLU A 306 -6.56 -17.70 -15.45
N ILE A 307 -6.27 -16.55 -14.82
CA ILE A 307 -6.84 -16.16 -13.54
C ILE A 307 -8.15 -15.39 -13.77
N VAL A 308 -9.22 -15.79 -13.08
CA VAL A 308 -10.52 -15.13 -13.17
C VAL A 308 -10.45 -13.72 -12.57
N PRO A 309 -11.14 -12.71 -13.14
CA PRO A 309 -11.03 -11.32 -12.69
C PRO A 309 -11.29 -11.11 -11.19
N GLY A 310 -12.26 -11.84 -10.62
CA GLY A 310 -12.57 -11.77 -9.19
C GLY A 310 -11.40 -12.20 -8.29
N ALA A 311 -10.58 -13.16 -8.73
CA ALA A 311 -9.40 -13.60 -7.99
C ALA A 311 -8.28 -12.55 -8.06
N LEU A 312 -8.08 -11.91 -9.21
CA LEU A 312 -7.12 -10.80 -9.37
C LEU A 312 -7.47 -9.62 -8.46
N ILE A 313 -8.76 -9.28 -8.34
CA ILE A 313 -9.25 -8.25 -7.43
C ILE A 313 -9.02 -8.66 -5.97
N LEU A 314 -9.44 -9.88 -5.61
CA LEU A 314 -9.36 -10.38 -4.23
C LEU A 314 -7.92 -10.46 -3.73
N ALA A 315 -6.96 -10.89 -4.56
CA ALA A 315 -5.54 -10.96 -4.19
C ALA A 315 -4.97 -9.59 -3.75
N ILE A 316 -5.36 -8.52 -4.44
CA ILE A 316 -4.94 -7.15 -4.10
C ILE A 316 -5.63 -6.69 -2.80
N ALA A 317 -6.95 -6.89 -2.69
CA ALA A 317 -7.70 -6.49 -1.50
C ALA A 317 -7.22 -7.22 -0.23
N ASP A 318 -6.97 -8.53 -0.34
CA ASP A 318 -6.41 -9.37 0.72
C ASP A 318 -5.03 -8.86 1.17
N THR A 319 -4.12 -8.68 0.20
CA THR A 319 -2.78 -8.17 0.52
C THR A 319 -2.85 -6.79 1.17
N PHE A 320 -3.70 -5.89 0.66
CA PHE A 320 -3.86 -4.57 1.25
C PHE A 320 -4.35 -4.66 2.70
N ASP A 321 -5.37 -5.46 2.99
CA ASP A 321 -5.87 -5.64 4.37
C ASP A 321 -4.77 -6.21 5.29
N ALA A 322 -4.10 -7.27 4.85
CA ALA A 322 -3.05 -7.94 5.62
C ALA A 322 -1.86 -7.03 5.94
N ARG A 323 -1.54 -6.07 5.06
CA ARG A 323 -0.45 -5.10 5.24
C ARG A 323 -0.87 -3.85 6.02
N THR A 324 -2.16 -3.52 6.03
CA THR A 324 -2.68 -2.32 6.70
C THR A 324 -3.17 -2.55 8.13
N HIS A 325 -3.54 -3.79 8.47
CA HIS A 325 -4.10 -4.16 9.78
C HIS A 325 -3.16 -5.00 10.66
N GLU A 326 -3.35 -4.84 11.98
CA GLU A 326 -2.77 -5.43 13.22
C GLU A 326 -1.54 -6.38 13.20
N ARG A 327 -1.31 -7.23 12.20
CA ARG A 327 0.03 -7.87 12.00
C ARG A 327 1.12 -6.83 11.74
N ALA A 328 0.75 -5.71 11.11
CA ALA A 328 1.60 -4.54 10.93
C ALA A 328 1.79 -3.71 12.22
N HIS A 329 0.89 -3.81 13.21
CA HIS A 329 0.97 -3.06 14.47
C HIS A 329 1.93 -3.67 15.51
N GLN A 330 2.35 -4.93 15.35
CA GLN A 330 3.42 -5.52 16.18
C GLN A 330 4.80 -4.97 15.81
N THR A 331 4.97 -4.54 14.56
CA THR A 331 6.01 -3.62 14.16
C THR A 331 5.57 -2.20 14.51
N LEU A 332 6.47 -1.37 15.04
CA LEU A 332 6.25 0.05 15.34
C LEU A 332 5.97 0.92 14.08
N SER A 333 5.55 0.31 12.97
CA SER A 333 5.26 0.93 11.68
C SER A 333 4.14 1.96 11.83
N LYS A 334 4.51 3.24 11.82
CA LYS A 334 3.57 4.31 11.51
C LYS A 334 3.32 4.25 9.98
N ARG A 335 2.08 4.47 9.56
CA ARG A 335 1.54 4.42 8.17
C ARG A 335 1.66 3.10 7.40
N PRO A 336 1.06 2.01 7.91
CA PRO A 336 1.00 0.73 7.20
C PRO A 336 0.26 0.82 5.84
N ARG A 337 -0.62 1.82 5.67
CA ARG A 337 -1.41 2.07 4.44
C ARG A 337 -0.60 2.51 3.24
N LEU A 338 0.20 3.57 3.38
CA LEU A 338 1.02 4.08 2.28
C LEU A 338 1.99 3.00 1.79
N ARG A 339 2.55 2.24 2.73
CA ARG A 339 3.47 1.14 2.44
C ARG A 339 2.79 -0.01 1.73
N ALA A 340 1.60 -0.41 2.18
CA ALA A 340 0.82 -1.41 1.47
C ALA A 340 0.56 -0.99 0.01
N ILE A 341 0.22 0.28 -0.24
CA ILE A 341 0.02 0.82 -1.60
C ILE A 341 1.32 0.74 -2.40
N LEU A 342 2.45 1.18 -1.84
CA LEU A 342 3.76 1.13 -2.52
C LEU A 342 4.20 -0.30 -2.82
N GLU A 343 4.05 -1.22 -1.87
CA GLU A 343 4.37 -2.64 -2.05
C GLU A 343 3.54 -3.28 -3.15
N ILE A 344 2.22 -3.01 -3.18
CA ILE A 344 1.31 -3.50 -4.23
C ILE A 344 1.72 -2.92 -5.59
N ASN A 345 2.01 -1.62 -5.67
CA ASN A 345 2.47 -0.97 -6.89
C ASN A 345 3.79 -1.56 -7.42
N ASN A 346 4.73 -1.86 -6.52
CA ASN A 346 6.01 -2.46 -6.87
C ASN A 346 5.90 -3.92 -7.39
N GLN A 347 4.77 -4.59 -7.13
CA GLN A 347 4.50 -5.95 -7.58
C GLN A 347 3.53 -6.02 -8.77
N ALA A 348 3.17 -4.87 -9.36
CA ALA A 348 2.37 -4.80 -10.58
C ALA A 348 3.08 -5.52 -11.75
N GLY A 349 2.33 -6.36 -12.47
CA GLY A 349 2.86 -7.23 -13.55
C GLY A 349 3.69 -8.42 -13.06
N ARG A 350 3.78 -8.65 -11.73
CA ARG A 350 4.42 -9.81 -11.12
C ARG A 350 3.42 -10.58 -10.26
N GLN A 351 3.32 -10.22 -8.98
CA GLN A 351 2.33 -10.81 -8.09
C GLN A 351 0.92 -10.40 -8.51
N PHE A 352 0.72 -9.12 -8.84
CA PHE A 352 -0.58 -8.54 -9.14
C PHE A 352 -0.69 -8.16 -10.61
N SER A 353 -1.90 -8.27 -11.17
CA SER A 353 -2.21 -7.71 -12.49
C SER A 353 -1.96 -6.20 -12.50
N ALA A 354 -1.19 -5.71 -13.48
CA ALA A 354 -0.90 -4.29 -13.61
C ALA A 354 -2.18 -3.47 -13.83
N HIS A 355 -3.13 -4.01 -14.59
CA HIS A 355 -4.43 -3.40 -14.82
C HIS A 355 -5.22 -3.23 -13.51
N TRP A 356 -5.30 -4.28 -12.68
CA TRP A 356 -6.05 -4.22 -11.44
C TRP A 356 -5.38 -3.38 -10.34
N VAL A 357 -4.04 -3.25 -10.37
CA VAL A 357 -3.33 -2.29 -9.53
C VAL A 357 -3.68 -0.85 -9.90
N GLU A 358 -3.83 -0.53 -11.19
CA GLU A 358 -4.31 0.78 -11.63
C GLU A 358 -5.74 1.06 -11.13
N VAL A 359 -6.63 0.07 -11.26
CA VAL A 359 -8.01 0.17 -10.74
C VAL A 359 -8.01 0.37 -9.23
N PHE A 360 -7.22 -0.39 -8.48
CA PHE A 360 -7.05 -0.25 -7.03
C PHE A 360 -6.66 1.18 -6.64
N ASN A 361 -5.63 1.74 -7.29
CA ASN A 361 -5.19 3.12 -7.01
C ASN A 361 -6.30 4.14 -7.29
N ARG A 362 -7.03 3.99 -8.40
CA ARG A 362 -8.16 4.87 -8.73
C ARG A 362 -9.30 4.72 -7.72
N THR A 363 -9.59 3.50 -7.26
CA THR A 363 -10.59 3.25 -6.22
C THR A 363 -10.24 3.99 -4.93
N LEU A 364 -8.97 3.91 -4.46
CA LEU A 364 -8.55 4.62 -3.26
C LEU A 364 -8.55 6.16 -3.42
N GLN A 365 -8.28 6.67 -4.62
CA GLN A 365 -8.38 8.10 -4.91
C GLN A 365 -9.83 8.60 -4.88
N GLN A 366 -10.78 7.81 -5.41
CA GLN A 366 -12.21 8.18 -5.45
C GLN A 366 -12.93 7.95 -4.12
N GLN A 367 -12.48 6.97 -3.34
CA GLN A 367 -13.06 6.58 -2.06
C GLN A 367 -11.98 6.48 -0.97
N PRO A 368 -11.40 7.62 -0.54
CA PRO A 368 -10.32 7.63 0.46
C PRO A 368 -10.72 7.00 1.80
N GLU A 369 -12.01 6.95 2.12
CA GLU A 369 -12.56 6.30 3.30
C GLU A 369 -12.30 4.79 3.35
N LEU A 370 -12.13 4.12 2.21
CA LEU A 370 -11.78 2.70 2.16
C LEU A 370 -10.40 2.41 2.73
N THR A 371 -9.52 3.42 2.79
CA THR A 371 -8.26 3.29 3.50
C THR A 371 -8.42 3.34 5.01
N ARG A 372 -9.58 3.77 5.53
CA ARG A 372 -9.85 4.05 6.95
C ARG A 372 -10.70 3.00 7.65
N LEU A 373 -11.36 2.14 6.88
CA LEU A 373 -12.06 0.95 7.36
C LEU A 373 -11.05 -0.03 7.95
#